data_AF-A8FVK3-F1
#
_entry.id   AF-A8FVK3-F1
#
_cell.length_a   1.000
_cell.length_b   1.000
_cell.length_c   1.000
_cell.angle_alpha   90.00
_cell.angle_beta   90.00
_cell.angle_gamma   90.00
#
_symmetry.space_group_name_H-M   'P 1'
#
loop_
_entity.id
_entity.type
_entity.pdbx_description
1 polymer ?
#
loop_
_entity_poly.entity_id
_entity_poly.type
_entity_poly.pdbx_seq_one_letter_code
_entity_poly.pdbx_strand_id
1 'polypeptide(L)'
;METDINKLHQGLFPEEYDFVYDSYCDALARKRGINPMSQVYQDEVNERRRKLGVRPYECEDSSSCNSSDNTSDSELISSMEYCRILVNSMD
;
A
#
# COMPACT_ATOMS: atom_id res chain seq x y z
N MET A 1 26.02 -6.29 0.77
CA MET A 1 25.31 -6.73 -0.45
C MET A 1 24.38 -5.58 -0.77
N GLU A 2 24.53 -4.90 -1.90
CA GLU A 2 23.71 -3.72 -2.17
C GLU A 2 22.25 -4.14 -2.32
N THR A 3 21.39 -3.71 -1.40
CA THR A 3 19.97 -4.04 -1.41
C THR A 3 19.29 -3.18 -2.45
N ASP A 4 18.81 -3.79 -3.53
CA ASP A 4 18.00 -3.12 -4.54
C ASP A 4 16.65 -2.72 -3.91
N ILE A 5 16.56 -1.44 -3.53
CA ILE A 5 15.40 -0.90 -2.80
C ILE A 5 14.09 -1.08 -3.56
N ASN A 6 14.13 -1.06 -4.91
CA ASN A 6 12.93 -1.26 -5.71
C ASN A 6 12.44 -2.70 -5.63
N LYS A 7 13.36 -3.67 -5.65
CA LYS A 7 13.00 -5.09 -5.46
C LYS A 7 12.49 -5.36 -4.05
N LEU A 8 13.11 -4.74 -3.05
CA LEU A 8 12.64 -4.81 -1.66
C LEU A 8 11.22 -4.26 -1.55
N HIS A 9 10.97 -3.10 -2.15
CA HIS A 9 9.67 -2.46 -2.14
C HIS A 9 8.59 -3.32 -2.83
N GLN A 10 8.90 -3.88 -4.01
CA GLN A 10 7.99 -4.81 -4.71
C GLN A 10 7.69 -6.06 -3.88
N GLY A 11 8.68 -6.60 -3.17
CA GLY A 11 8.50 -7.78 -2.33
C GLY A 11 7.68 -7.50 -1.06
N LEU A 12 7.86 -6.32 -0.45
CA LEU A 12 7.17 -5.94 0.79
C LEU A 12 5.80 -5.32 0.55
N PHE A 13 5.58 -4.67 -0.59
CA PHE A 13 4.32 -3.95 -0.90
C PHE A 13 3.81 -4.31 -2.31
N PRO A 14 3.56 -5.61 -2.59
CA PRO A 14 3.14 -6.07 -3.91
C PRO A 14 1.81 -5.47 -4.38
N GLU A 15 0.92 -5.12 -3.45
CA GLU A 15 -0.37 -4.47 -3.74
C GLU A 15 -0.21 -3.16 -4.54
N GLU A 16 0.92 -2.45 -4.41
CA GLU A 16 1.18 -1.21 -5.13
C GLU A 16 1.50 -1.44 -6.60
N TYR A 17 1.75 -2.69 -6.99
CA TYR A 17 2.10 -3.10 -8.35
C TYR A 17 1.03 -4.00 -8.99
N ASP A 18 -0.07 -4.27 -8.29
CA ASP A 18 -1.12 -5.19 -8.74
C ASP A 18 -1.75 -4.73 -10.07
N PHE A 19 -1.75 -3.42 -10.33
CA PHE A 19 -2.25 -2.83 -11.57
C PHE A 19 -1.49 -3.27 -12.84
N VAL A 20 -0.27 -3.80 -12.71
CA VAL A 20 0.57 -4.19 -13.85
C VAL A 20 -0.10 -5.30 -14.67
N TYR A 21 -0.95 -6.11 -14.05
CA TYR A 21 -1.67 -7.21 -14.69
C TYR A 21 -3.19 -7.04 -14.64
N ASP A 22 -3.68 -5.81 -14.45
CA ASP A 22 -5.10 -5.50 -14.46
C ASP A 22 -5.75 -5.95 -15.78
N SER A 23 -6.96 -6.49 -15.69
CA SER A 23 -7.81 -6.63 -16.86
C SER A 23 -8.25 -5.25 -17.37
N TYR A 24 -8.78 -5.18 -18.60
CA TYR A 24 -9.37 -3.94 -19.12
C TYR A 24 -10.45 -3.38 -18.18
N CYS A 25 -11.26 -4.24 -17.56
CA CYS A 25 -12.29 -3.86 -16.62
C CYS A 25 -11.70 -3.25 -15.33
N ASP A 26 -10.65 -3.86 -14.79
CA ASP A 26 -9.98 -3.39 -13.57
C ASP A 26 -9.30 -2.04 -13.79
N ALA A 27 -8.62 -1.88 -14.93
CA ALA A 27 -8.02 -0.62 -15.33
C ALA A 27 -9.06 0.51 -15.50
N LEU A 28 -10.27 0.18 -16.01
CA LEU A 28 -11.38 1.14 -16.07
C LEU A 28 -11.94 1.47 -14.69
N ALA A 29 -11.99 0.51 -13.77
CA ALA A 29 -12.40 0.75 -12.38
C ALA A 29 -11.42 1.70 -11.69
N ARG A 30 -10.11 1.47 -11.80
CA ARG A 30 -9.08 2.37 -11.24
C ARG A 30 -9.15 3.77 -11.83
N LYS A 31 -9.40 3.91 -13.14
CA LYS A 31 -9.63 5.23 -13.78
C LYS A 31 -10.83 6.00 -13.21
N ARG A 32 -11.73 5.32 -12.50
CA ARG A 32 -12.88 5.91 -11.81
C ARG A 32 -12.64 6.07 -10.30
N GLY A 33 -11.41 5.87 -9.81
CA GLY A 33 -11.07 5.90 -8.38
C GLY A 33 -11.47 4.65 -7.60
N ILE A 34 -11.92 3.58 -8.30
CA ILE A 34 -12.38 2.35 -7.66
C ILE A 34 -11.22 1.35 -7.60
N ASN A 35 -10.90 0.87 -6.40
CA ASN A 35 -9.96 -0.23 -6.21
C ASN A 35 -10.60 -1.55 -6.69
N PRO A 36 -10.08 -2.22 -7.74
CA PRO A 36 -10.62 -3.49 -8.21
C PRO A 36 -10.32 -4.65 -7.26
N MET A 37 -9.38 -4.48 -6.32
CA MET A 37 -9.04 -5.50 -5.33
C MET A 37 -10.22 -5.79 -4.41
N SER A 38 -10.38 -7.05 -4.01
CA SER A 38 -11.43 -7.42 -3.04
C SER A 38 -11.25 -6.68 -1.71
N GLN A 39 -12.35 -6.35 -1.04
CA GLN A 39 -12.30 -5.67 0.27
C GLN A 39 -11.51 -6.47 1.31
N VAL A 40 -11.67 -7.81 1.32
CA VAL A 40 -10.95 -8.70 2.24
C VAL A 40 -9.43 -8.55 2.06
N TYR A 41 -8.95 -8.56 0.81
CA TYR A 41 -7.53 -8.39 0.53
C TYR A 41 -7.02 -6.98 0.91
N GLN A 42 -7.82 -5.95 0.67
CA GLN A 42 -7.50 -4.58 1.12
C GLN A 42 -7.37 -4.49 2.64
N ASP A 43 -8.28 -5.13 3.39
CA ASP A 43 -8.27 -5.11 4.85
C ASP A 43 -7.04 -5.84 5.41
N GLU A 44 -6.71 -7.02 4.86
CA GLU A 44 -5.51 -7.80 5.23
C GLU A 44 -4.21 -7.02 4.98
N VAL A 45 -4.10 -6.41 3.80
CA VAL A 45 -2.95 -5.56 3.43
C VAL A 45 -2.85 -4.35 4.37
N ASN A 46 -3.96 -3.67 4.63
CA ASN A 46 -3.96 -2.48 5.48
C ASN A 46 -3.63 -2.82 6.93
N GLU A 47 -4.09 -3.95 7.45
CA GLU A 47 -3.69 -4.43 8.77
C GLU A 47 -2.19 -4.71 8.83
N ARG A 48 -1.63 -5.36 7.80
CA ARG A 48 -0.19 -5.60 7.69
C ARG A 48 0.60 -4.29 7.65
N ARG A 49 0.18 -3.31 6.85
CA ARG A 49 0.86 -2.00 6.72
C ARG A 49 0.84 -1.23 8.04
N ARG A 50 -0.31 -1.21 8.75
CA ARG A 50 -0.40 -0.60 10.09
C ARG A 50 0.58 -1.23 11.09
N LYS A 51 0.73 -2.57 11.10
CA LYS A 51 1.72 -3.26 11.96
C LYS A 51 3.17 -2.88 11.66
N LEU A 52 3.45 -2.41 10.44
CA LEU A 52 4.77 -1.93 10.03
C LEU A 52 4.97 -0.42 10.26
N GLY A 53 3.96 0.30 10.77
CA GLY A 53 3.99 1.77 10.85
C GLY A 53 3.88 2.45 9.48
N VAL A 54 3.34 1.74 8.48
CA VAL A 54 3.19 2.22 7.11
C VAL A 54 1.74 2.63 6.86
N ARG A 55 1.56 3.72 6.11
CA ARG A 55 0.24 4.21 5.71
C ARG A 55 -0.58 3.11 4.99
N PRO A 56 -1.90 3.03 5.22
CA PRO A 56 -2.78 2.12 4.48
C PRO A 56 -2.61 2.27 2.96
N TYR A 57 -2.85 1.17 2.24
CA TYR A 57 -3.04 1.19 0.80
C TYR A 57 -4.43 1.75 0.49
N GLU A 58 -4.47 3.04 0.15
CA GLU A 58 -5.68 3.72 -0.28
C GLU A 58 -5.73 3.80 -1.81
N CYS A 59 -6.92 3.62 -2.37
CA CYS A 59 -7.19 4.02 -3.75
C CYS A 59 -7.72 5.45 -3.70
N GLU A 60 -7.10 6.35 -4.46
CA GLU A 60 -7.48 7.77 -4.51
C GLU A 60 -8.98 7.89 -4.87
N ASP A 61 -9.74 8.37 -3.87
CA ASP A 61 -11.11 8.86 -3.91
C ASP A 61 -12.25 7.86 -4.23
N SER A 62 -12.90 7.36 -3.18
CA SER A 62 -14.30 7.75 -2.93
C SER A 62 -14.69 7.45 -1.48
N SER A 63 -14.83 8.52 -0.70
CA SER A 63 -15.79 8.82 0.38
C SER A 63 -16.56 7.69 1.13
N SER A 64 -16.05 6.46 1.22
CA SER A 64 -16.77 5.32 1.79
C SER A 64 -15.90 4.38 2.63
N CYS A 65 -14.59 4.61 2.79
CA CYS A 65 -13.86 4.02 3.92
C CYS A 65 -14.16 4.85 5.18
N ASN A 66 -15.37 4.71 5.72
CA ASN A 66 -15.63 5.08 7.12
C ASN A 66 -14.93 4.06 8.03
N SER A 67 -13.60 4.13 8.08
CA SER A 67 -12.87 3.64 9.24
C SER A 67 -12.75 4.83 10.17
N SER A 68 -13.74 4.96 11.04
CA SER A 68 -13.77 5.95 12.13
C SER A 68 -12.70 5.67 13.18
N ASP A 69 -11.47 5.38 12.79
CA ASP A 69 -10.34 5.28 13.72
C ASP A 69 -9.59 6.61 13.70
N ASN A 70 -9.94 7.46 14.66
CA ASN A 70 -9.19 8.66 15.03
C ASN A 70 -7.85 8.27 15.69
N THR A 71 -7.02 7.51 15.00
CA THR A 71 -5.61 7.36 15.33
C THR A 71 -4.80 8.23 14.39
N SER A 72 -3.82 8.93 14.94
CA SER A 72 -3.00 9.92 14.25
C SER A 72 -2.18 9.27 13.12
N ASP A 73 -2.79 9.04 11.95
CA ASP A 73 -2.11 8.57 10.73
C ASP A 73 -0.99 9.54 10.27
N SER A 74 -0.91 10.72 10.89
CA SER A 74 0.21 11.65 10.81
C SER A 74 1.56 11.03 11.19
N GLU A 75 1.60 9.96 12.01
CA GLU A 75 2.84 9.30 12.42
C GLU A 75 3.27 8.16 11.47
N LEU A 76 2.41 7.76 10.53
CA LEU A 76 2.71 6.68 9.59
C LEU A 76 3.56 7.17 8.40
N ILE A 77 4.59 6.38 8.07
CA ILE A 77 5.49 6.65 6.95
C ILE A 77 4.97 6.02 5.64
N SER A 78 5.51 6.47 4.50
CA SER A 78 5.23 5.80 3.23
C SER A 78 5.94 4.44 3.14
N SER A 79 5.41 3.53 2.33
CA SER A 79 6.02 2.22 2.02
C SER A 79 7.46 2.35 1.51
N MET A 80 7.71 3.33 0.64
CA MET A 80 9.05 3.61 0.14
C MET A 80 10.00 4.10 1.24
N GLU A 81 9.52 4.96 2.14
CA GLU A 81 10.32 5.44 3.27
C GLU A 81 10.64 4.30 4.25
N TYR A 82 9.69 3.39 4.48
CA TYR A 82 9.91 2.18 5.25
C TYR A 82 11.06 1.34 4.67
N CYS A 83 11.08 1.14 3.35
CA CYS A 83 12.18 0.42 2.68
C CYS A 83 13.53 1.14 2.86
N ARG A 84 13.58 2.47 2.79
CA ARG A 84 14.83 3.24 3.01
C ARG A 84 15.35 3.06 4.43
N ILE A 85 14.48 3.20 5.42
CA ILE A 85 14.83 3.00 6.83
C ILE A 85 15.35 1.59 7.06
N LEU A 86 14.68 0.58 6.48
CA LEU A 86 15.08 -0.82 6.61
C LEU A 86 16.48 -1.07 6.03
N VAL A 87 16.76 -0.57 4.81
CA VAL A 87 18.08 -0.69 4.19
C VAL A 87 19.15 0.00 5.04
N ASN A 88 18.90 1.23 5.50
CA ASN A 88 19.84 1.97 6.35
C ASN A 88 20.06 1.34 7.73
N SER A 89 19.15 0.47 8.19
CA SER A 89 19.27 -0.26 9.45
C SER A 89 20.02 -1.60 9.32
N MET A 90 20.28 -2.04 8.09
CA MET A 90 21.00 -3.28 7.79
C MET A 90 22.51 -3.07 7.61
N ASP A 91 22.95 -1.82 7.45
CA ASP A 91 24.35 -1.40 7.38
C ASP A 91 24.91 -1.04 8.77
#